data_AF-A0A532F5N1-F1
#
_entry.id   AF-A0A532F5N1-F1
#
_cell.length_a   1.000
_cell.length_b   1.000
_cell.length_c   1.000
_cell.angle_alpha   90.00
_cell.angle_beta   90.00
_cell.angle_gamma   90.00
#
_symmetry.space_group_name_H-M   'P 1'
#
loop_
_entity.id
_entity.type
_entity.pdbx_description
1 polymer ?
#
loop_
_entity_poly.entity_id
_entity_poly.type
_entity_poly.pdbx_seq_one_letter_code
_entity_poly.pdbx_strand_id
1 'polypeptide(L)'
;MKSFQEECATLESLQTFDPSAFEGDENVPQRLCNLVLALALIYNDCKNTTYAALLLKDCKPAGKPKINAVWGTWAGTDWHLFRLMISAVHELFILIQDHQDVLTHEFLVKVVKQLHPTSRKSWESLTAAASGATPKDDFGRMLLRIRNQMVFHYDPKGIFAGFKRHFLIPTRLQDRAFISRGLSMGASRFYFADAAVEGYFREMVGQGEVGHLSVKIRDVVESLNFALLGLVDRFIQQRGFAYRNM
;
A
#
# COMPACT_ATOMS: atom_id res chain seq x y z
N MET A 1 11.70 3.29 -20.87
CA MET A 1 10.78 2.31 -20.27
C MET A 1 11.60 1.08 -20.03
N LYS A 2 11.90 0.73 -18.78
CA LYS A 2 12.37 -0.63 -18.51
C LYS A 2 11.20 -1.55 -18.82
N SER A 3 11.36 -2.44 -19.78
CA SER A 3 10.44 -3.54 -20.01
C SER A 3 10.26 -4.34 -18.72
N PHE A 4 9.13 -5.04 -18.60
CA PHE A 4 8.94 -6.01 -17.51
C PHE A 4 10.11 -7.00 -17.41
N GLN A 5 10.70 -7.37 -18.55
CA GLN A 5 11.88 -8.23 -18.62
C GLN A 5 13.13 -7.57 -17.99
N GLU A 6 13.36 -6.29 -18.22
CA GLU A 6 14.48 -5.55 -17.61
C GLU A 6 14.31 -5.37 -16.09
N GLU A 7 13.08 -5.32 -15.59
CA GLU A 7 12.84 -5.36 -14.14
C GLU A 7 13.06 -6.76 -13.57
N CYS A 8 12.56 -7.81 -14.24
CA CYS A 8 12.86 -9.18 -13.83
C CYS A 8 14.38 -9.44 -13.78
N ALA A 9 15.15 -8.79 -14.66
CA ALA A 9 16.60 -8.87 -14.68
C ALA A 9 17.30 -8.18 -13.49
N THR A 10 16.60 -7.35 -12.70
CA THR A 10 17.14 -6.79 -11.44
C THR A 10 16.85 -7.66 -10.23
N LEU A 11 16.13 -8.78 -10.39
CA LEU A 11 15.96 -9.74 -9.32
C LEU A 11 17.29 -10.45 -9.05
N GLU A 12 17.61 -10.62 -7.78
CA GLU A 12 18.71 -11.48 -7.34
C GLU A 12 18.45 -12.94 -7.74
N SER A 13 19.50 -13.75 -7.71
CA SER A 13 19.40 -15.17 -8.00
C SER A 13 18.40 -15.87 -7.06
N LEU A 14 17.75 -16.90 -7.60
CA LEU A 14 16.80 -17.68 -6.82
C LEU A 14 17.50 -18.40 -5.67
N GLN A 15 16.90 -18.29 -4.49
CA GLN A 15 17.31 -19.01 -3.30
C GLN A 15 16.17 -19.91 -2.82
N THR A 16 16.54 -21.06 -2.27
CA THR A 16 15.63 -22.03 -1.67
C THR A 16 15.85 -22.10 -0.18
N PHE A 17 14.80 -22.43 0.55
CA PHE A 17 14.83 -22.79 1.96
C PHE A 17 13.84 -23.95 2.18
N ASP A 18 13.90 -24.60 3.34
CA ASP A 18 13.01 -25.71 3.66
C ASP A 18 11.57 -25.20 3.95
N PRO A 19 10.53 -25.69 3.26
CA PRO A 19 9.15 -25.25 3.48
C PRO A 19 8.64 -25.46 4.91
N SER A 20 9.21 -26.40 5.67
CA SER A 20 8.87 -26.63 7.08
C SER A 20 9.16 -25.43 7.99
N ALA A 21 9.85 -24.39 7.49
CA ALA A 21 9.93 -23.08 8.14
C ALA A 21 8.58 -22.48 8.54
N PHE A 22 7.51 -22.82 7.81
CA PHE A 22 6.16 -22.33 8.07
C PHE A 22 5.22 -23.39 8.69
N GLU A 23 5.75 -24.53 9.08
CA GLU A 23 5.03 -25.53 9.88
C GLU A 23 5.26 -25.25 11.37
N GLY A 24 4.18 -25.24 12.16
CA GLY A 24 4.26 -25.01 13.60
C GLY A 24 4.89 -26.20 14.33
N ASP A 25 5.56 -25.91 15.44
CA ASP A 25 6.18 -26.90 16.32
C ASP A 25 5.99 -26.54 17.80
N GLU A 26 6.65 -27.27 18.71
CA GLU A 26 6.57 -27.04 20.16
C GLU A 26 7.04 -25.64 20.59
N ASN A 27 7.90 -24.98 19.79
CA ASN A 27 8.49 -23.68 20.09
C ASN A 27 7.82 -22.54 19.33
N VAL A 28 7.18 -22.82 18.18
CA VAL A 28 6.59 -21.81 17.31
C VAL A 28 5.19 -22.24 16.89
N PRO A 29 4.12 -21.59 17.38
CA PRO A 29 2.76 -21.99 17.05
C PRO A 29 2.43 -21.77 15.57
N GLN A 30 1.57 -22.62 15.00
CA GLN A 30 1.13 -22.49 13.61
C GLN A 30 0.51 -21.12 13.31
N ARG A 31 -0.18 -20.51 14.29
CA ARG A 31 -0.77 -19.16 14.15
C ARG A 31 0.30 -18.10 13.87
N LEU A 32 1.48 -18.19 14.49
CA LEU A 32 2.60 -17.30 14.21
C LEU A 32 3.19 -17.57 12.82
N CYS A 33 3.33 -18.84 12.43
CA CYS A 33 3.78 -19.20 11.09
C CYS A 33 2.85 -18.65 9.99
N ASN A 34 1.54 -18.78 10.20
CA ASN A 34 0.52 -18.25 9.30
C ASN A 34 0.57 -16.72 9.20
N LEU A 35 0.78 -16.02 10.32
CA LEU A 35 1.00 -14.58 10.32
C LEU A 35 2.19 -14.22 9.43
N VAL A 36 3.36 -14.82 9.64
CA VAL A 36 4.56 -14.49 8.85
C VAL A 36 4.39 -14.82 7.37
N LEU A 37 3.72 -15.92 7.05
CA LEU A 37 3.39 -16.27 5.66
C LEU A 37 2.49 -15.20 5.01
N ALA A 38 1.47 -14.72 5.72
CA ALA A 38 0.61 -13.64 5.25
C ALA A 38 1.39 -12.30 5.11
N LEU A 39 2.34 -12.01 6.02
CA LEU A 39 3.22 -10.85 5.89
C LEU A 39 4.08 -10.91 4.61
N ALA A 40 4.52 -12.10 4.20
CA ALA A 40 5.24 -12.29 2.93
C ALA A 40 4.37 -11.98 1.71
N LEU A 41 3.08 -12.33 1.75
CA LEU A 41 2.14 -11.98 0.69
C LEU A 41 1.89 -10.45 0.63
N ILE A 42 1.65 -9.82 1.79
CA ILE A 42 1.45 -8.35 1.85
C ILE A 42 2.70 -7.60 1.37
N TYR A 43 3.90 -8.13 1.64
CA TYR A 43 5.15 -7.62 1.07
C TYR A 43 5.08 -7.61 -0.47
N ASN A 44 4.65 -8.71 -1.08
CA ASN A 44 4.50 -8.81 -2.53
C ASN A 44 3.46 -7.82 -3.07
N ASP A 45 2.31 -7.68 -2.40
CA ASP A 45 1.25 -6.76 -2.83
C ASP A 45 1.70 -5.29 -2.79
N CYS A 46 2.39 -4.90 -1.72
CA CYS A 46 3.02 -3.58 -1.59
C CYS A 46 4.07 -3.35 -2.69
N LYS A 47 4.94 -4.34 -2.95
CA LYS A 47 5.99 -4.27 -3.98
C LYS A 47 5.38 -4.13 -5.37
N ASN A 48 4.42 -4.98 -5.71
CA ASN A 48 3.75 -5.02 -7.01
C ASN A 48 3.00 -3.71 -7.29
N THR A 49 2.29 -3.17 -6.29
CA THR A 49 1.56 -1.90 -6.44
C THR A 49 2.53 -0.73 -6.61
N THR A 50 3.65 -0.73 -5.88
CA THR A 50 4.72 0.27 -6.03
C THR A 50 5.34 0.22 -7.42
N TYR A 51 5.65 -0.99 -7.90
CA TYR A 51 6.20 -1.20 -9.23
C TYR A 51 5.22 -0.74 -10.32
N ALA A 52 3.94 -1.10 -10.23
CA ALA A 52 2.91 -0.62 -11.16
C ALA A 52 2.83 0.92 -11.19
N ALA A 53 2.99 1.58 -10.04
CA ALA A 53 2.99 3.04 -9.96
C ALA A 53 4.25 3.66 -10.60
N LEU A 54 5.40 2.99 -10.53
CA LEU A 54 6.61 3.41 -11.24
C LEU A 54 6.46 3.27 -12.76
N LEU A 55 5.95 2.13 -13.24
CA LEU A 55 5.69 1.93 -14.67
C LEU A 55 4.69 2.97 -15.21
N LEU A 56 3.61 3.22 -14.48
CA LEU A 56 2.62 4.21 -14.89
C LEU A 56 3.22 5.63 -14.95
N LYS A 57 4.18 5.96 -14.09
CA LYS A 57 4.86 7.26 -14.10
C LYS A 57 5.63 7.47 -15.40
N ASP A 58 6.25 6.43 -15.94
CA ASP A 58 6.93 6.47 -17.25
C ASP A 58 5.93 6.65 -18.41
N CYS A 59 4.68 6.21 -18.22
CA CYS A 59 3.59 6.41 -19.19
C CYS A 59 2.88 7.76 -19.06
N LYS A 60 3.39 8.70 -18.24
CA LYS A 60 2.77 10.01 -18.06
C LYS A 60 2.73 10.78 -19.39
N PRO A 61 1.56 11.32 -19.81
CA PRO A 61 1.49 12.07 -21.06
C PRO A 61 2.37 13.33 -21.03
N ALA A 62 3.02 13.63 -22.15
CA ALA A 62 3.91 14.77 -22.26
C ALA A 62 3.16 16.12 -22.24
N GLY A 63 3.84 17.16 -21.74
CA GLY A 63 3.35 18.52 -21.72
C GLY A 63 2.45 18.86 -20.52
N LYS A 64 1.70 19.96 -20.63
CA LYS A 64 0.77 20.40 -19.59
C LYS A 64 -0.46 19.48 -19.53
N PRO A 65 -1.04 19.23 -18.34
CA PRO A 65 -2.30 18.49 -18.21
C PRO A 65 -3.39 19.05 -19.12
N LYS A 66 -4.15 18.17 -19.78
CA LYS A 66 -5.27 18.52 -20.66
C LYS A 66 -6.51 17.72 -20.29
N ILE A 67 -7.70 18.29 -20.55
CA ILE A 67 -8.96 17.57 -20.42
C ILE A 67 -9.14 16.68 -21.66
N ASN A 68 -8.70 15.43 -21.57
CA ASN A 68 -8.92 14.41 -22.60
C ASN A 68 -8.81 12.99 -22.02
N ALA A 69 -9.16 11.99 -22.84
CA ALA A 69 -9.15 10.59 -22.43
C ALA A 69 -7.78 10.09 -21.96
N VAL A 70 -6.70 10.54 -22.60
CA VAL A 70 -5.32 10.09 -22.31
C VAL A 70 -4.90 10.55 -20.90
N TRP A 71 -5.03 11.84 -20.62
CA TRP A 71 -4.71 12.40 -19.30
C TRP A 71 -5.66 11.87 -18.21
N GLY A 72 -6.96 11.77 -18.51
CA GLY A 72 -7.94 11.24 -17.56
C GLY A 72 -7.68 9.78 -17.20
N THR A 73 -7.31 8.94 -18.18
CA THR A 73 -6.99 7.53 -17.93
C THR A 73 -5.72 7.40 -17.11
N TRP A 74 -4.67 8.14 -17.46
CA TRP A 74 -3.43 8.12 -16.70
C TRP A 74 -3.65 8.56 -15.23
N ALA A 75 -4.28 9.72 -15.02
CA ALA A 75 -4.49 10.27 -13.67
C ALA A 75 -5.41 9.38 -12.82
N GLY A 76 -6.49 8.87 -13.41
CA GLY A 76 -7.39 7.99 -12.68
C GLY A 76 -6.76 6.63 -12.34
N THR A 77 -5.87 6.10 -13.19
CA THR A 77 -5.12 4.88 -12.85
C THR A 77 -4.09 5.14 -11.76
N ASP A 78 -3.42 6.30 -11.75
CA ASP A 78 -2.47 6.67 -10.68
C ASP A 78 -3.19 6.78 -9.32
N TRP A 79 -4.37 7.41 -9.30
CA TRP A 79 -5.23 7.45 -8.12
C TRP A 79 -5.75 6.09 -7.68
N HIS A 80 -6.00 5.17 -8.61
CA HIS A 80 -6.38 3.80 -8.26
C HIS A 80 -5.24 3.06 -7.58
N LEU A 81 -4.01 3.13 -8.13
CA LEU A 81 -2.83 2.51 -7.51
C LEU A 81 -2.55 3.09 -6.12
N PHE A 82 -2.71 4.40 -5.96
CA PHE A 82 -2.63 5.04 -4.64
C PHE A 82 -3.66 4.47 -3.64
N ARG A 83 -4.90 4.21 -4.06
CA ARG A 83 -5.90 3.57 -3.20
C ARG A 83 -5.56 2.12 -2.88
N LEU A 84 -5.02 1.36 -3.84
CA LEU A 84 -4.58 -0.01 -3.60
C LEU A 84 -3.46 -0.07 -2.55
N MET A 85 -2.51 0.87 -2.58
CA MET A 85 -1.48 0.99 -1.54
C MET A 85 -2.09 1.19 -0.15
N ILE A 86 -3.08 2.07 -0.03
CA ILE A 86 -3.79 2.31 1.24
C ILE A 86 -4.56 1.07 1.68
N SER A 87 -5.21 0.37 0.74
CA SER A 87 -5.94 -0.87 1.01
C SER A 87 -5.02 -1.95 1.58
N ALA A 88 -3.85 -2.16 0.98
CA ALA A 88 -2.87 -3.13 1.46
C ALA A 88 -2.39 -2.82 2.90
N VAL A 89 -2.13 -1.55 3.21
CA VAL A 89 -1.77 -1.14 4.59
C VAL A 89 -2.94 -1.32 5.55
N HIS A 90 -4.18 -1.10 5.09
CA HIS A 90 -5.37 -1.36 5.90
C HIS A 90 -5.57 -2.85 6.22
N GLU A 91 -5.46 -3.72 5.22
CA GLU A 91 -5.53 -5.17 5.40
C GLU A 91 -4.43 -5.66 6.34
N LEU A 92 -3.23 -5.07 6.26
CA LEU A 92 -2.17 -5.32 7.23
C LEU A 92 -2.58 -4.96 8.66
N PHE A 93 -3.27 -3.83 8.88
CA PHE A 93 -3.79 -3.50 10.21
C PHE A 93 -4.78 -4.56 10.72
N ILE A 94 -5.70 -5.01 9.87
CA ILE A 94 -6.67 -6.06 10.23
C ILE A 94 -5.94 -7.35 10.60
N LEU A 95 -4.96 -7.76 9.78
CA LEU A 95 -4.18 -8.98 10.03
C LEU A 95 -3.45 -8.91 11.38
N ILE A 96 -2.80 -7.79 11.67
CA ILE A 96 -2.09 -7.56 12.94
C ILE A 96 -3.05 -7.55 14.13
N GLN A 97 -4.24 -6.98 13.97
CA GLN A 97 -5.27 -6.98 15.00
C GLN A 97 -5.79 -8.39 15.29
N ASP A 98 -6.03 -9.19 14.26
CA ASP A 98 -6.48 -10.57 14.42
C ASP A 98 -5.41 -11.42 15.14
N HIS A 99 -4.13 -11.14 14.90
CA HIS A 99 -3.01 -11.93 15.43
C HIS A 99 -2.32 -11.29 16.66
N GLN A 100 -3.01 -10.42 17.41
CA GLN A 100 -2.41 -9.72 18.55
C GLN A 100 -1.77 -10.63 19.60
N ASP A 101 -2.37 -11.82 19.80
CA ASP A 101 -1.94 -12.81 20.79
C ASP A 101 -0.53 -13.35 20.51
N VAL A 102 -0.12 -13.46 19.23
CA VAL A 102 1.19 -13.96 18.85
C VAL A 102 2.24 -12.86 18.65
N LEU A 103 1.87 -11.58 18.72
CA LEU A 103 2.82 -10.47 18.54
C LEU A 103 3.88 -10.39 19.64
N THR A 104 3.53 -10.83 20.85
CA THR A 104 4.43 -10.86 22.01
C THR A 104 5.10 -12.21 22.21
N HIS A 105 4.91 -13.17 21.29
CA HIS A 105 5.54 -14.48 21.36
C HIS A 105 7.07 -14.35 21.37
N GLU A 106 7.77 -15.08 22.26
CA GLU A 106 9.22 -14.92 22.49
C GLU A 106 10.02 -15.06 21.20
N PHE A 107 9.65 -16.04 20.35
CA PHE A 107 10.28 -16.25 19.06
C PHE A 107 10.19 -15.01 18.16
N LEU A 108 9.00 -14.42 18.00
CA LEU A 108 8.82 -13.23 17.17
C LEU A 108 9.57 -12.03 17.74
N VAL A 109 9.59 -11.87 19.07
CA VAL A 109 10.37 -10.81 19.73
C VAL A 109 11.88 -10.94 19.40
N LYS A 110 12.42 -12.17 19.36
CA LYS A 110 13.81 -12.41 18.94
C LYS A 110 14.04 -12.03 17.47
N VAL A 111 13.11 -12.39 16.58
CA VAL A 111 13.16 -12.01 15.15
C VAL A 111 13.15 -10.49 14.99
N VAL A 112 12.23 -9.78 15.66
CA VAL A 112 12.12 -8.31 15.60
C VAL A 112 13.40 -7.63 16.08
N LYS A 113 14.06 -8.18 17.12
CA LYS A 113 15.34 -7.67 17.64
C LYS A 113 16.52 -7.84 16.67
N GLN A 114 16.40 -8.65 15.63
CA GLN A 114 17.43 -8.82 14.59
C GLN A 114 17.22 -7.92 13.38
N LEU A 115 16.06 -7.25 13.28
CA LEU A 115 15.79 -6.31 12.20
C LEU A 115 16.72 -5.11 12.28
N HIS A 116 17.02 -4.54 11.10
CA HIS A 116 17.66 -3.23 11.00
C HIS A 116 16.85 -2.19 11.81
N PRO A 117 17.51 -1.21 12.48
CA PRO A 117 16.81 -0.27 13.37
C PRO A 117 15.62 0.45 12.75
N THR A 118 15.71 0.84 11.47
CA THR A 118 14.61 1.51 10.76
C THR A 118 13.42 0.59 10.49
N SER A 119 13.68 -0.65 10.05
CA SER A 119 12.66 -1.69 9.85
C SER A 119 11.97 -2.06 11.16
N ARG A 120 12.75 -2.20 12.24
CA ARG A 120 12.23 -2.45 13.59
C ARG A 120 11.30 -1.33 14.03
N LYS A 121 11.74 -0.07 13.92
CA LYS A 121 10.93 1.09 14.28
C LYS A 121 9.62 1.13 13.48
N SER A 122 9.67 0.80 12.19
CA SER A 122 8.50 0.77 11.32
C SER A 122 7.50 -0.31 11.76
N TRP A 123 7.98 -1.51 12.08
CA TRP A 123 7.17 -2.60 12.63
C TRP A 123 6.54 -2.25 13.99
N GLU A 124 7.32 -1.69 14.91
CA GLU A 124 6.84 -1.25 16.23
C GLU A 124 5.79 -0.15 16.09
N SER A 125 5.98 0.79 15.16
CA SER A 125 5.01 1.86 14.89
C SER A 125 3.72 1.31 14.28
N LEU A 126 3.82 0.33 13.37
CA LEU A 126 2.67 -0.37 12.79
C LEU A 126 1.86 -1.08 13.86
N THR A 127 2.50 -1.93 14.66
CA THR A 127 1.83 -2.71 15.71
C THR A 127 1.23 -1.82 16.80
N ALA A 128 1.93 -0.76 17.21
CA ALA A 128 1.39 0.25 18.12
C ALA A 128 0.15 0.95 17.54
N ALA A 129 0.22 1.38 16.28
CA ALA A 129 -0.91 2.00 15.58
C ALA A 129 -2.08 1.01 15.40
N ALA A 130 -1.82 -0.27 15.16
CA ALA A 130 -2.83 -1.32 15.05
C ALA A 130 -3.57 -1.53 16.39
N SER A 131 -2.82 -1.50 17.50
CA SER A 131 -3.34 -1.64 18.87
C SER A 131 -4.00 -0.37 19.43
N GLY A 132 -4.04 0.73 18.66
CA GLY A 132 -4.71 1.97 19.06
C GLY A 132 -3.85 2.94 19.88
N ALA A 133 -2.53 2.73 19.94
CA ALA A 133 -1.63 3.71 20.51
C ALA A 133 -1.65 5.02 19.69
N THR A 134 -1.41 6.15 20.36
CA THR A 134 -1.29 7.45 19.70
C THR A 134 0.19 7.78 19.44
N PRO A 135 0.67 7.70 18.19
CA PRO A 135 2.06 7.93 17.84
C PRO A 135 2.41 9.42 17.85
N LYS A 136 3.67 9.71 18.20
CA LYS A 136 4.21 11.07 18.29
C LYS A 136 5.02 11.49 17.06
N ASP A 137 5.41 10.56 16.20
CA ASP A 137 6.16 10.86 14.98
C ASP A 137 5.26 10.91 13.73
N ASP A 138 5.78 11.48 12.64
CA ASP A 138 5.03 11.66 11.40
C ASP A 138 4.62 10.34 10.76
N PHE A 139 5.49 9.33 10.83
CA PHE A 139 5.24 8.00 10.29
C PHE A 139 4.03 7.35 10.96
N GLY A 140 4.02 7.28 12.29
CA GLY A 140 2.90 6.73 13.03
C GLY A 140 1.62 7.55 12.86
N ARG A 141 1.71 8.90 12.80
CA ARG A 141 0.53 9.74 12.51
C ARG A 141 -0.07 9.41 11.15
N MET A 142 0.75 9.16 10.13
CA MET A 142 0.27 8.77 8.81
C MET A 142 -0.38 7.39 8.84
N LEU A 143 0.21 6.43 9.56
CA LEU A 143 -0.37 5.11 9.79
C LEU A 143 -1.76 5.18 10.43
N LEU A 144 -1.92 5.99 11.48
CA LEU A 144 -3.24 6.22 12.08
C LEU A 144 -4.23 6.88 11.10
N ARG A 145 -3.76 7.82 10.29
CA ARG A 145 -4.60 8.47 9.27
C ARG A 145 -5.12 7.46 8.27
N ILE A 146 -4.25 6.59 7.76
CA ILE A 146 -4.60 5.48 6.88
C ILE A 146 -5.68 4.62 7.54
N ARG A 147 -5.41 4.14 8.76
CA ARG A 147 -6.30 3.26 9.53
C ARG A 147 -7.69 3.86 9.77
N ASN A 148 -7.76 5.15 10.09
CA ASN A 148 -9.01 5.75 10.59
C ASN A 148 -9.82 6.45 9.50
N GLN A 149 -9.16 7.04 8.50
CA GLN A 149 -9.82 7.97 7.57
C GLN A 149 -9.83 7.45 6.14
N MET A 150 -8.84 6.66 5.73
CA MET A 150 -8.61 6.39 4.30
C MET A 150 -9.05 4.99 3.84
N VAL A 151 -9.57 4.18 4.76
CA VAL A 151 -9.96 2.77 4.55
C VAL A 151 -11.14 2.60 3.60
N PHE A 152 -12.14 3.46 3.71
CA PHE A 152 -13.41 3.28 2.98
C PHE A 152 -13.35 3.98 1.62
N HIS A 153 -12.77 3.28 0.65
CA HIS A 153 -12.65 3.75 -0.73
C HIS A 153 -13.98 3.84 -1.49
N TYR A 154 -15.03 3.22 -0.95
CA TYR A 154 -16.38 3.17 -1.52
C TYR A 154 -17.43 3.79 -0.59
N ASP A 155 -17.10 4.86 0.13
CA ASP A 155 -18.08 5.64 0.89
C ASP A 155 -18.95 6.48 -0.05
N PRO A 156 -20.24 6.16 -0.27
CA PRO A 156 -21.08 6.90 -1.21
C PRO A 156 -21.27 8.37 -0.80
N LYS A 157 -21.29 8.66 0.52
CA LYS A 157 -21.46 10.03 1.02
C LYS A 157 -20.20 10.85 0.77
N GLY A 158 -19.03 10.32 1.12
CA GLY A 158 -17.74 10.93 0.85
C GLY A 158 -17.48 11.15 -0.63
N ILE A 159 -17.75 10.14 -1.47
CA ILE A 159 -17.62 10.24 -2.93
C ILE A 159 -18.54 11.34 -3.48
N PHE A 160 -19.81 11.39 -3.04
CA PHE A 160 -20.71 12.44 -3.49
C PHE A 160 -20.26 13.84 -3.03
N ALA A 161 -19.74 13.97 -1.80
CA ALA A 161 -19.16 15.23 -1.33
C ALA A 161 -17.99 15.68 -2.22
N GLY A 162 -17.10 14.76 -2.58
CA GLY A 162 -16.01 14.99 -3.53
C GLY A 162 -16.51 15.39 -4.92
N PHE A 163 -17.55 14.72 -5.43
CA PHE A 163 -18.18 15.07 -6.71
C PHE A 163 -18.73 16.51 -6.71
N LYS A 164 -19.48 16.89 -5.67
CA LYS A 164 -20.04 18.24 -5.54
C LYS A 164 -18.94 19.30 -5.55
N ARG A 165 -17.83 19.07 -4.85
CA ARG A 165 -16.70 20.00 -4.79
C ARG A 165 -15.97 20.12 -6.13
N HIS A 166 -15.92 19.05 -6.90
CA HIS A 166 -15.25 19.07 -8.19
C HIS A 166 -16.09 19.76 -9.27
N PHE A 167 -17.37 19.40 -9.37
CA PHE A 167 -18.22 19.78 -10.51
C PHE A 167 -19.30 20.82 -10.19
N LEU A 168 -19.73 20.95 -8.93
CA LEU A 168 -20.89 21.77 -8.55
C LEU A 168 -20.50 23.04 -7.78
N ILE A 169 -19.23 23.48 -7.83
CA ILE A 169 -18.82 24.76 -7.26
C ILE A 169 -19.01 25.90 -8.26
N PRO A 170 -19.43 27.11 -7.82
CA PRO A 170 -19.77 28.21 -8.72
C PRO A 170 -18.68 28.58 -9.74
N THR A 171 -17.41 28.46 -9.33
CA THR A 171 -16.23 28.81 -10.15
C THR A 171 -15.86 27.75 -11.20
N ARG A 172 -16.47 26.55 -11.15
CA ARG A 172 -16.20 25.44 -12.06
C ARG A 172 -17.45 24.87 -12.73
N LEU A 173 -18.56 25.61 -12.73
CA LEU A 173 -19.81 25.14 -13.35
C LEU A 173 -19.67 24.84 -14.86
N GLN A 174 -18.63 25.38 -15.51
CA GLN A 174 -18.30 25.09 -16.90
C GLN A 174 -17.51 23.77 -17.07
N ASP A 175 -16.91 23.24 -16.01
CA ASP A 175 -16.22 21.95 -16.01
C ASP A 175 -17.29 20.85 -16.08
N ARG A 176 -17.51 20.31 -17.29
CA ARG A 176 -18.47 19.23 -17.49
C ARG A 176 -17.87 17.90 -17.03
N ALA A 177 -18.67 17.11 -16.33
CA ALA A 177 -18.36 15.69 -16.12
C ALA A 177 -18.33 14.97 -17.47
N PHE A 178 -17.34 14.09 -17.68
CA PHE A 178 -17.16 13.39 -18.94
C PHE A 178 -16.84 11.91 -18.74
N ILE A 179 -17.08 11.13 -19.79
CA ILE A 179 -16.87 9.68 -19.86
C ILE A 179 -16.30 9.31 -21.22
N SER A 180 -15.56 8.21 -21.27
CA SER A 180 -15.38 7.43 -22.50
C SER A 180 -16.44 6.33 -22.46
N ARG A 181 -17.26 6.21 -23.51
CA ARG A 181 -18.34 5.20 -23.59
C ARG A 181 -18.14 4.37 -24.84
N GLY A 182 -17.67 3.14 -24.67
CA GLY A 182 -17.49 2.18 -25.74
C GLY A 182 -18.21 0.85 -25.46
N LEU A 183 -18.00 -0.12 -26.35
CA LEU A 183 -18.57 -1.47 -26.23
C LEU A 183 -17.64 -2.47 -25.51
N SER A 184 -16.52 -2.00 -24.97
CA SER A 184 -15.53 -2.82 -24.25
C SER A 184 -15.00 -2.11 -23.00
N MET A 185 -14.39 -2.89 -22.10
CA MET A 185 -13.72 -2.36 -20.91
C MET A 185 -12.62 -1.36 -21.27
N GLY A 186 -11.81 -1.65 -22.30
CA GLY A 186 -10.72 -0.75 -22.73
C GLY A 186 -11.22 0.54 -23.38
N ALA A 187 -12.41 0.53 -23.97
CA ALA A 187 -13.01 1.71 -24.62
C ALA A 187 -13.88 2.56 -23.67
N SER A 188 -14.01 2.17 -22.40
CA SER A 188 -14.93 2.79 -21.44
C SER A 188 -14.22 3.28 -20.18
N ARG A 189 -14.58 4.47 -19.70
CA ARG A 189 -14.08 5.00 -18.42
C ARG A 189 -14.98 6.10 -17.86
N PHE A 190 -15.25 6.04 -16.57
CA PHE A 190 -16.04 7.04 -15.83
C PHE A 190 -15.13 8.07 -15.15
N TYR A 191 -14.60 9.04 -15.92
CA TYR A 191 -13.64 10.03 -15.37
C TYR A 191 -14.21 10.90 -14.24
N PHE A 192 -15.53 11.14 -14.24
CA PHE A 192 -16.18 11.87 -13.17
C PHE A 192 -16.10 11.16 -11.81
N ALA A 193 -16.05 9.82 -11.80
CA ALA A 193 -15.92 9.03 -10.58
C ALA A 193 -14.49 9.13 -10.03
N ASP A 194 -13.47 9.09 -10.90
CA ASP A 194 -12.08 9.32 -10.52
C ASP A 194 -11.90 10.70 -9.89
N ALA A 195 -12.46 11.74 -10.52
CA ALA A 195 -12.44 13.11 -10.02
C ALA A 195 -13.17 13.28 -8.67
N ALA A 196 -14.28 12.58 -8.48
CA ALA A 196 -15.02 12.58 -7.22
C ALA A 196 -14.22 11.95 -6.07
N VAL A 197 -13.58 10.81 -6.34
CA VAL A 197 -12.70 10.14 -5.36
C VAL A 197 -11.51 11.02 -5.02
N GLU A 198 -10.85 11.62 -6.01
CA GLU A 198 -9.78 12.59 -5.75
C GLU A 198 -10.30 13.71 -4.84
N GLY A 199 -11.44 14.32 -5.17
CA GLY A 199 -12.06 15.38 -4.37
C GLY A 199 -12.34 14.98 -2.92
N TYR A 200 -12.80 13.73 -2.71
CA TYR A 200 -13.00 13.16 -1.38
C TYR A 200 -11.68 13.04 -0.61
N PHE A 201 -10.61 12.55 -1.23
CA PHE A 201 -9.29 12.51 -0.60
C PHE A 201 -8.76 13.92 -0.27
N ARG A 202 -8.96 14.90 -1.18
CA ARG A 202 -8.56 16.29 -0.92
C ARG A 202 -9.27 16.89 0.29
N GLU A 203 -10.51 16.49 0.55
CA GLU A 203 -11.25 16.91 1.75
C GLU A 203 -10.65 16.33 3.02
N MET A 204 -10.34 15.03 3.01
CA MET A 204 -9.73 14.37 4.16
C MET A 204 -8.35 14.91 4.50
N VAL A 205 -7.59 15.37 3.49
CA VAL A 205 -6.20 15.83 3.70
C VAL A 205 -5.96 17.33 3.67
N GLY A 206 -6.89 18.12 3.16
CA GLY A 206 -6.69 19.54 2.91
C GLY A 206 -6.09 19.79 1.52
N GLN A 207 -6.51 20.89 0.87
CA GLN A 207 -6.26 21.14 -0.55
C GLN A 207 -4.78 21.24 -0.95
N GLY A 208 -3.89 21.67 -0.03
CA GLY A 208 -2.45 21.81 -0.27
C GLY A 208 -1.62 20.56 -0.02
N GLU A 209 -2.17 19.52 0.63
CA GLU A 209 -1.38 18.37 1.08
C GLU A 209 -1.44 17.17 0.15
N VAL A 210 -2.31 17.16 -0.86
CA VAL A 210 -2.63 15.95 -1.64
C VAL A 210 -1.42 15.39 -2.41
N GLY A 211 -0.63 16.27 -3.04
CA GLY A 211 0.60 15.87 -3.70
C GLY A 211 1.61 15.28 -2.71
N HIS A 212 1.78 15.93 -1.55
CA HIS A 212 2.62 15.45 -0.46
C HIS A 212 2.10 14.16 0.17
N LEU A 213 0.79 13.95 0.21
CA LEU A 213 0.16 12.74 0.72
C LEU A 213 0.54 11.53 -0.13
N SER A 214 0.48 11.65 -1.45
CA SER A 214 0.87 10.56 -2.35
C SER A 214 2.31 10.10 -2.11
N VAL A 215 3.23 11.05 -1.90
CA VAL A 215 4.63 10.76 -1.57
C VAL A 215 4.73 10.13 -0.18
N LYS A 216 4.12 10.73 0.85
CA LYS A 216 4.14 10.20 2.23
C LYS A 216 3.58 8.79 2.33
N ILE A 217 2.51 8.46 1.59
CA ILE A 217 1.95 7.11 1.57
C ILE A 217 2.91 6.13 0.91
N ARG A 218 3.58 6.52 -0.20
CA ARG A 218 4.62 5.69 -0.82
C ARG A 218 5.78 5.45 0.16
N ASP A 219 6.24 6.48 0.86
CA ASP A 219 7.31 6.36 1.87
C ASP A 219 6.89 5.43 3.02
N VAL A 220 5.62 5.48 3.44
CA VAL A 220 5.06 4.57 4.45
C VAL A 220 5.07 3.14 3.93
N VAL A 221 4.54 2.91 2.73
CA VAL A 221 4.50 1.57 2.11
C VAL A 221 5.90 1.02 1.94
N GLU A 222 6.86 1.81 1.47
CA GLU A 222 8.26 1.39 1.31
C GLU A 222 8.90 1.00 2.65
N SER A 223 8.74 1.84 3.68
CA SER A 223 9.27 1.55 5.02
C SER A 223 8.66 0.29 5.63
N LEU A 224 7.35 0.07 5.44
CA LEU A 224 6.68 -1.17 5.83
C LEU A 224 7.20 -2.35 5.01
N ASN A 225 7.37 -2.20 3.70
CA ASN A 225 7.87 -3.25 2.81
C ASN A 225 9.24 -3.78 3.27
N PHE A 226 10.17 -2.89 3.63
CA PHE A 226 11.46 -3.29 4.22
C PHE A 226 11.32 -3.98 5.59
N ALA A 227 10.34 -3.58 6.41
CA ALA A 227 10.07 -4.26 7.67
C ALA A 227 9.53 -5.68 7.46
N LEU A 228 8.57 -5.84 6.54
CA LEU A 228 7.99 -7.14 6.19
C LEU A 228 9.03 -8.09 5.60
N LEU A 229 9.87 -7.60 4.67
CA LEU A 229 10.97 -8.38 4.11
C LEU A 229 11.91 -8.88 5.21
N GLY A 230 12.36 -7.97 6.08
CA GLY A 230 13.26 -8.32 7.17
C GLY A 230 12.62 -9.30 8.15
N LEU A 231 11.32 -9.19 8.44
CA LEU A 231 10.61 -10.12 9.30
C LEU A 231 10.58 -11.53 8.71
N VAL A 232 10.23 -11.66 7.44
CA VAL A 232 10.17 -12.96 6.76
C VAL A 232 11.56 -13.59 6.66
N ASP A 233 12.56 -12.83 6.22
CA ASP A 233 13.96 -13.29 6.13
C ASP A 233 14.49 -13.77 7.49
N ARG A 234 14.38 -12.92 8.52
CA ARG A 234 14.87 -13.26 9.86
C ARG A 234 14.06 -14.36 10.51
N PHE A 235 12.77 -14.50 10.21
CA PHE A 235 11.97 -15.63 10.69
C PHE A 235 12.49 -16.95 10.12
N ILE A 236 12.71 -17.04 8.80
CA ILE A 236 13.24 -18.24 8.14
C ILE A 236 14.62 -18.61 8.71
N GLN A 237 15.51 -17.62 8.85
CA GLN A 237 16.85 -17.84 9.41
C GLN A 237 16.79 -18.25 10.89
N GLN A 238 15.95 -17.61 11.71
CA GLN A 238 15.80 -17.92 13.13
C GLN A 238 15.18 -19.30 13.37
N ARG A 239 14.38 -19.81 12.42
CA ARG A 239 13.89 -21.19 12.40
C ARG A 239 15.01 -22.21 12.11
N GLY A 240 16.22 -21.76 11.78
CA GLY A 240 17.38 -22.62 11.52
C GLY A 240 17.55 -23.01 10.05
N PHE A 241 16.75 -22.43 9.15
CA PHE A 241 16.81 -22.77 7.73
C PHE A 241 17.80 -21.86 7.00
N ALA A 242 18.77 -22.47 6.32
CA ALA A 242 19.74 -21.75 5.50
C ALA A 242 19.21 -21.59 4.07
N TYR A 243 19.41 -20.39 3.51
CA TYR A 243 19.20 -20.16 2.09
C TYR A 243 20.25 -20.90 1.26
N ARG A 244 19.81 -21.53 0.18
CA ARG A 244 20.68 -22.20 -0.80
C ARG A 244 20.40 -21.61 -2.18
N ASN A 245 21.46 -21.19 -2.89
CA ASN A 245 21.32 -20.76 -4.28
C ASN A 245 20.84 -21.93 -5.14
N MET A 246 19.91 -21.68 -6.05
CA MET A 246 19.56 -22.63 -7.11
C MET A 246 20.64 -22.67 -8.21
#